data_AF-A0A7X9IH35-F1
#
_entry.id   AF-A0A7X9IH35-F1
#
_cell.length_a   1.000
_cell.length_b   1.000
_cell.length_c   1.000
_cell.angle_alpha   90.00
_cell.angle_beta   90.00
_cell.angle_gamma   90.00
#
_symmetry.space_group_name_H-M   'P 1'
#
loop_
_entity.id
_entity.type
_entity.pdbx_description
1 polymer ?
#
loop_
_entity_poly.entity_id
_entity_poly.type
_entity_poly.pdbx_seq_one_letter_code
_entity_poly.pdbx_strand_id
1 'polypeptide(L)'
;MYNLFKLCSQLAAAFAVLFLVLTFPAHAMTLPIHGAVLNSTETFTGKATVHFWGDGNLTLTTNKGVICKGDFVHASQQKGNGTVTCEDGRLGSFEFVTAGFSGTGAGMIGTEHFDFRIGK
;
A
#
# COMPACT_ATOMS: atom_id res chain seq x y z
N MET A 1 -10.96 25.10 50.00
CA MET A 1 -10.71 25.53 48.61
C MET A 1 -9.45 24.92 47.97
N TYR A 2 -8.40 24.57 48.72
CA TYR A 2 -7.16 23.98 48.18
C TYR A 2 -7.29 22.54 47.61
N ASN A 3 -8.12 21.70 48.24
CA ASN A 3 -8.25 20.29 47.83
C ASN A 3 -9.10 20.08 46.55
N LEU A 4 -10.02 21.01 46.25
CA LEU A 4 -10.87 20.95 45.05
C LEU A 4 -10.07 21.31 43.78
N PHE A 5 -9.14 22.26 43.89
CA PHE A 5 -8.23 22.65 42.81
C PHE A 5 -7.21 21.55 42.48
N LYS A 6 -6.74 20.83 43.51
CA LYS A 6 -5.80 19.71 43.39
C LYS A 6 -6.43 18.49 42.70
N LEU A 7 -7.69 18.18 43.02
CA LEU A 7 -8.45 17.11 42.36
C LEU A 7 -8.69 17.40 40.88
N CYS A 8 -9.04 18.64 40.53
CA CYS A 8 -9.31 19.06 39.16
C CYS A 8 -8.05 19.03 38.28
N SER A 9 -6.90 19.43 38.85
CA SER A 9 -5.58 19.33 38.19
C SER A 9 -5.13 17.88 37.97
N GLN A 10 -5.43 16.96 38.90
CA GLN A 10 -5.11 15.53 38.74
C GLN A 10 -6.02 14.81 37.73
N LEU A 11 -7.30 15.20 37.63
CA LEU A 11 -8.22 14.71 36.61
C LEU A 11 -7.82 15.16 35.19
N ALA A 12 -7.39 16.41 35.03
CA ALA A 12 -6.88 16.92 33.74
C ALA A 12 -5.56 16.24 33.31
N ALA A 13 -4.65 15.99 34.25
CA ALA A 13 -3.40 15.28 33.97
C ALA A 13 -3.63 13.80 33.59
N ALA A 14 -4.59 13.12 34.23
CA ALA A 14 -4.93 11.73 33.91
C ALA A 14 -5.55 11.60 32.49
N PHE A 15 -6.37 12.56 32.07
CA PHE A 15 -6.93 12.58 30.72
C PHE A 15 -5.89 12.89 29.64
N ALA A 16 -4.91 13.77 29.92
CA ALA A 16 -3.83 14.07 28.98
C ALA A 16 -2.85 12.90 28.79
N VAL A 17 -2.60 12.11 29.84
CA VAL A 17 -1.74 10.91 29.75
C VAL A 17 -2.46 9.75 29.04
N LEU A 18 -3.79 9.63 29.20
CA LEU A 18 -4.57 8.56 28.56
C LEU A 18 -4.73 8.76 27.03
N PHE A 19 -4.75 10.00 26.55
CA PHE A 19 -4.82 10.29 25.10
C PHE A 19 -3.48 10.14 24.37
N LEU A 20 -2.34 10.21 25.07
CA LEU A 20 -1.01 10.10 24.45
C LEU A 20 -0.61 8.65 24.10
N VAL A 21 -1.35 7.64 24.58
CA VAL A 21 -0.95 6.22 24.53
C VAL A 21 -1.69 5.42 23.44
N LEU A 22 -2.66 6.02 22.72
CA LEU A 22 -3.49 5.30 21.73
C LEU A 22 -3.15 5.64 20.27
N THR A 23 -1.90 5.97 19.96
CA THR A 23 -1.41 5.89 18.58
C THR A 23 -1.02 4.45 18.28
N PHE A 24 -2.02 3.58 18.04
CA PHE A 24 -1.74 2.28 17.44
C PHE A 24 -1.05 2.53 16.10
N PRO A 25 0.19 2.06 15.89
CA PRO A 25 0.76 2.10 14.56
C PRO A 25 -0.17 1.30 13.65
N ALA A 26 -0.70 1.94 12.62
CA ALA A 26 -1.38 1.21 11.56
C ALA A 26 -0.35 0.21 11.02
N HIS A 27 -0.55 -1.08 11.31
CA HIS A 27 0.39 -2.12 10.91
C HIS A 27 0.29 -2.25 9.39
N ALA A 28 1.21 -1.58 8.69
CA ALA A 28 1.37 -1.71 7.26
C ALA A 28 2.47 -2.74 6.98
N MET A 29 2.22 -3.63 6.02
CA MET A 29 3.22 -4.58 5.55
C MET A 29 3.62 -4.25 4.13
N THR A 30 4.92 -4.31 3.83
CA THR A 30 5.43 -4.03 2.50
C THR A 30 6.01 -5.29 1.87
N LEU A 31 5.56 -5.61 0.66
CA LEU A 31 6.02 -6.74 -0.14
C LEU A 31 6.72 -6.24 -1.42
N PRO A 32 7.85 -6.84 -1.82
CA PRO A 32 8.50 -6.49 -3.06
C PRO A 32 7.65 -6.90 -4.27
N ILE A 33 7.77 -6.14 -5.36
CA ILE A 33 7.16 -6.45 -6.65
C ILE A 33 8.24 -6.55 -7.72
N HIS A 34 8.12 -7.54 -8.58
CA HIS A 34 8.92 -7.69 -9.79
C HIS A 34 8.01 -8.00 -10.97
N GLY A 35 8.15 -7.29 -12.09
CA GLY A 35 7.30 -7.50 -13.26
C GLY A 35 7.96 -7.11 -14.57
N ALA A 36 7.26 -7.39 -15.67
CA ALA A 36 7.70 -7.10 -17.03
C ALA A 36 6.52 -6.71 -17.92
N VAL A 37 6.76 -5.77 -18.83
CA VAL A 37 5.84 -5.47 -19.93
C VAL A 37 6.00 -6.53 -21.01
N LEU A 38 4.91 -7.15 -21.44
CA LEU A 38 4.92 -8.12 -22.52
C LEU A 38 5.30 -7.44 -23.83
N ASN A 39 6.07 -8.16 -24.67
CA ASN A 39 6.56 -7.68 -25.96
C ASN A 39 7.46 -6.43 -25.89
N SER A 40 8.03 -6.14 -24.72
CA SER A 40 8.93 -5.02 -24.48
C SER A 40 10.13 -5.47 -23.64
N THR A 41 11.20 -4.69 -23.66
CA THR A 41 12.37 -4.87 -22.77
C THR A 41 12.17 -4.16 -21.42
N GLU A 42 10.99 -3.59 -21.19
CA GLU A 42 10.66 -2.85 -20.00
C GLU A 42 10.29 -3.78 -18.84
N THR A 43 10.97 -3.58 -17.72
CA THR A 43 10.74 -4.32 -16.47
C THR A 43 10.42 -3.35 -15.35
N PHE A 44 9.69 -3.84 -14.35
CA PHE A 44 9.32 -3.07 -13.16
C PHE A 44 9.88 -3.73 -11.90
N THR A 45 10.33 -2.90 -10.98
CA THR A 45 10.60 -3.29 -9.59
C THR A 45 9.84 -2.37 -8.66
N GLY A 46 9.40 -2.85 -7.52
CA GLY A 46 8.54 -2.03 -6.69
C GLY A 46 8.23 -2.60 -5.33
N LYS A 47 7.26 -1.95 -4.69
CA LYS A 47 6.76 -2.31 -3.36
C LYS A 47 5.25 -2.14 -3.33
N ALA A 48 4.54 -3.14 -2.85
CA ALA A 48 3.14 -3.02 -2.42
C ALA A 48 3.09 -2.87 -0.91
N THR A 49 2.36 -1.87 -0.43
CA THR A 49 2.06 -1.66 0.98
C THR A 49 0.61 -2.03 1.21
N VAL A 50 0.37 -3.05 2.03
CA VAL A 50 -0.97 -3.51 2.42
C VAL A 50 -1.32 -2.89 3.78
N HIS A 51 -2.49 -2.27 3.87
CA HIS A 51 -3.06 -1.79 5.12
C HIS A 51 -4.05 -2.82 5.70
N PHE A 52 -4.29 -2.75 7.01
CA PHE A 52 -5.07 -3.76 7.76
C PHE A 52 -6.50 -3.99 7.23
N TRP A 53 -7.04 -3.02 6.48
CA TRP A 53 -8.40 -3.05 5.92
C TRP A 53 -8.45 -3.68 4.52
N GLY A 54 -7.30 -4.09 3.96
CA GLY A 54 -7.19 -4.76 2.67
C GLY A 54 -6.99 -3.82 1.49
N ASP A 55 -7.21 -2.53 1.63
CA ASP A 55 -6.70 -1.56 0.68
C ASP A 55 -5.19 -1.37 0.84
N GLY A 56 -4.56 -0.88 -0.22
CA GLY A 56 -3.14 -0.65 -0.22
C GLY A 56 -2.71 0.21 -1.39
N ASN A 57 -1.46 0.64 -1.32
CA ASN A 57 -0.81 1.34 -2.39
C ASN A 57 0.37 0.53 -2.91
N LEU A 58 0.79 0.81 -4.12
CA LEU A 58 2.02 0.29 -4.67
C LEU A 58 2.80 1.38 -5.39
N THR A 59 4.11 1.19 -5.42
CA THR A 59 5.03 2.00 -6.20
C THR A 59 5.89 1.07 -7.05
N LEU A 60 5.92 1.32 -8.35
CA LEU A 60 6.74 0.61 -9.33
C LEU A 60 7.72 1.60 -9.94
N THR A 61 8.92 1.13 -10.22
CA THR A 61 9.96 1.83 -10.96
C THR A 61 10.37 0.96 -12.13
N THR A 62 10.27 1.52 -13.33
CA THR A 62 10.73 0.86 -14.56
C THR A 62 12.25 0.84 -14.64
N ASN A 63 12.82 -0.09 -15.40
CA ASN A 63 14.24 -0.04 -15.78
C ASN A 63 14.61 1.19 -16.63
N LYS A 64 13.61 1.95 -17.13
CA LYS A 64 13.78 3.22 -17.83
C LYS A 64 13.74 4.43 -16.89
N GLY A 65 13.53 4.23 -15.58
CA GLY A 65 13.49 5.30 -14.57
C GLY A 65 12.14 5.97 -14.35
N VAL A 66 11.09 5.57 -15.10
CA VAL A 66 9.71 6.04 -14.87
C VAL A 66 9.15 5.42 -13.59
N ILE A 67 8.55 6.25 -12.74
CA ILE A 67 7.84 5.81 -11.54
C ILE A 67 6.35 5.73 -11.82
N CYS A 68 5.72 4.62 -11.44
CA CYS A 68 4.27 4.42 -11.47
C CYS A 68 3.76 4.21 -10.05
N LYS A 69 2.74 4.97 -9.65
CA LYS A 69 2.10 4.88 -8.34
C LYS A 69 0.67 4.43 -8.51
N GLY A 70 0.20 3.59 -7.61
CA GLY A 70 -1.11 3.00 -7.73
C GLY A 70 -1.74 2.64 -6.41
N ASP A 71 -3.05 2.48 -6.44
CA ASP A 71 -3.84 2.00 -5.33
C ASP A 71 -4.56 0.71 -5.75
N PHE A 72 -4.77 -0.18 -4.78
CA PHE A 72 -5.49 -1.42 -4.99
C PHE A 72 -6.44 -1.70 -3.83
N VAL A 73 -7.46 -2.49 -4.14
CA VAL A 73 -8.43 -3.00 -3.18
C VAL A 73 -8.51 -4.52 -3.31
N HIS A 74 -8.65 -5.21 -2.18
CA HIS A 74 -8.96 -6.64 -2.19
C HIS A 74 -10.44 -6.83 -2.55
N ALA A 75 -10.71 -7.51 -3.66
CA ALA A 75 -12.05 -7.94 -4.05
C ALA A 75 -12.48 -9.19 -3.26
N SER A 76 -11.51 -10.00 -2.82
CA SER A 76 -11.66 -11.12 -1.90
C SER A 76 -10.37 -11.30 -1.08
N GLN A 77 -10.32 -12.27 -0.16
CA GLN A 77 -9.11 -12.52 0.65
C GLN A 77 -7.85 -12.83 -0.19
N GLN A 78 -8.02 -13.34 -1.42
CA GLN A 78 -6.94 -13.82 -2.27
C GLN A 78 -6.91 -13.12 -3.64
N LYS A 79 -7.82 -12.17 -3.90
CA LYS A 79 -7.90 -11.48 -5.19
C LYS A 79 -8.10 -9.99 -4.95
N GLY A 80 -7.43 -9.16 -5.72
CA GLY A 80 -7.65 -7.73 -5.72
C GLY A 80 -7.42 -7.10 -7.07
N ASN A 81 -7.90 -5.87 -7.18
CA ASN A 81 -7.86 -5.08 -8.40
C ASN A 81 -7.28 -3.71 -8.05
N GLY A 82 -6.55 -3.10 -8.97
CA GLY A 82 -5.94 -1.80 -8.74
C GLY A 82 -5.66 -1.03 -10.02
N THR A 83 -5.18 0.19 -9.84
CA THR A 83 -4.81 1.10 -10.92
C THR A 83 -3.42 1.67 -10.66
N VAL A 84 -2.74 2.09 -11.72
CA VAL A 84 -1.45 2.79 -11.65
C VAL A 84 -1.46 4.01 -12.55
N THR A 85 -0.75 5.05 -12.12
CA THR A 85 -0.45 6.24 -12.92
C THR A 85 1.06 6.40 -12.95
N CYS A 86 1.61 6.51 -14.16
CA CYS A 86 3.04 6.69 -14.39
C CYS A 86 3.37 8.15 -14.66
N GLU A 87 4.58 8.56 -14.28
CA GLU A 87 5.07 9.93 -14.51
C GLU A 87 5.20 10.29 -16.01
N ASP A 88 5.28 9.29 -16.88
CA ASP A 88 5.26 9.46 -18.34
C ASP A 88 3.83 9.66 -18.92
N GLY A 89 2.81 9.69 -18.06
CA GLY A 89 1.41 9.87 -18.44
C GLY A 89 0.66 8.58 -18.77
N ARG A 90 1.31 7.41 -18.77
CA ARG A 90 0.60 6.14 -18.94
C ARG A 90 -0.28 5.86 -17.72
N LEU A 91 -1.49 5.39 -17.99
CA LEU A 91 -2.42 4.88 -17.01
C LEU A 91 -2.50 3.36 -17.13
N GLY A 92 -2.70 2.67 -16.01
CA GLY A 92 -2.84 1.23 -16.02
C GLY A 92 -3.85 0.72 -15.01
N SER A 93 -4.29 -0.51 -15.26
CA SER A 93 -5.19 -1.27 -14.39
C SER A 93 -4.71 -2.71 -14.34
N PHE A 94 -4.83 -3.35 -13.17
CA PHE A 94 -4.37 -4.71 -12.97
C PHE A 94 -5.27 -5.48 -12.02
N GLU A 95 -5.22 -6.79 -12.14
CA GLU A 95 -5.73 -7.72 -11.15
C GLU A 95 -4.58 -8.54 -10.59
N PHE A 96 -4.70 -8.96 -9.34
CA PHE A 96 -3.73 -9.84 -8.71
C PHE A 96 -4.43 -10.91 -7.88
N VAL A 97 -3.71 -12.01 -7.72
CA VAL A 97 -4.06 -13.10 -6.80
C VAL A 97 -2.91 -13.33 -5.82
N THR A 98 -3.24 -13.55 -4.56
CA THR A 98 -2.28 -13.76 -3.46
C THR A 98 -2.52 -15.08 -2.75
N ALA A 99 -1.44 -15.69 -2.31
CA ALA A 99 -1.41 -16.84 -1.42
C ALA A 99 -0.47 -16.51 -0.24
N GLY A 100 -1.02 -15.98 0.84
CA GLY A 100 -0.24 -15.48 1.96
C GLY A 100 0.52 -14.19 1.60
N PHE A 101 1.86 -14.20 1.74
CA PHE A 101 2.73 -13.05 1.46
C PHE A 101 3.34 -13.05 0.05
N SER A 102 2.83 -13.89 -0.85
CA SER A 102 3.24 -13.93 -2.25
C SER A 102 2.04 -13.94 -3.18
N GLY A 103 2.26 -13.61 -4.44
CA GLY A 103 1.20 -13.55 -5.42
C GLY A 103 1.67 -13.25 -6.83
N THR A 104 0.73 -13.24 -7.75
CA THR A 104 0.94 -12.87 -9.15
C THR A 104 -0.17 -11.96 -9.60
N GLY A 105 0.13 -11.03 -10.49
CA GLY A 105 -0.88 -10.19 -11.12
C GLY A 105 -0.55 -9.91 -12.56
N ALA A 106 -1.56 -9.45 -13.27
CA ALA A 106 -1.51 -9.11 -14.67
C ALA A 106 -2.40 -7.90 -14.92
N GLY A 107 -2.04 -7.10 -15.91
CA GLY A 107 -2.77 -5.89 -16.23
C GLY A 107 -2.33 -5.24 -17.52
N MET A 108 -2.78 -4.01 -17.68
CA MET A 108 -2.49 -3.14 -18.80
C MET A 108 -1.85 -1.85 -18.30
N ILE A 109 -0.84 -1.36 -19.00
CA ILE A 109 -0.23 -0.04 -18.81
C ILE A 109 -0.16 0.66 -20.17
N GLY A 110 -0.92 1.74 -20.35
CA GLY A 110 -1.23 2.26 -21.67
C GLY A 110 -1.91 1.20 -22.53
N THR A 111 -1.25 0.81 -23.63
CA THR A 111 -1.71 -0.25 -24.56
C THR A 111 -0.95 -1.56 -24.41
N GLU A 112 -0.06 -1.68 -23.43
CA GLU A 112 0.81 -2.84 -23.25
C GLU A 112 0.34 -3.70 -22.09
N HIS A 113 0.39 -5.02 -22.26
CA HIS A 113 0.15 -5.96 -21.16
C HIS A 113 1.38 -6.00 -20.26
N PHE A 114 1.19 -6.18 -18.96
CA PHE A 114 2.30 -6.46 -18.04
C PHE A 114 1.91 -7.52 -17.02
N ASP A 115 2.88 -8.33 -16.63
CA ASP A 115 2.77 -9.32 -15.58
C ASP A 115 3.70 -8.97 -14.42
N PHE A 116 3.31 -9.32 -13.21
CA PHE A 116 4.14 -9.11 -12.03
C PHE A 116 3.94 -10.19 -10.96
N ARG A 117 4.93 -10.28 -10.08
CA ARG A 117 4.96 -11.14 -8.91
C ARG A 117 5.08 -10.27 -7.67
N ILE A 118 4.43 -10.69 -6.59
CA ILE A 118 4.46 -10.08 -5.27
C ILE A 118 5.21 -11.04 -4.34
N GLY A 119 6.11 -10.52 -3.51
CA GLY A 119 6.89 -11.31 -2.57
C GLY A 119 8.14 -11.94 -3.22
N LYS A 120 8.66 -13.00 -2.58
CA LYS A 120 9.79 -13.79 -3.10
C LYS A 120 9.39 -14.68 -4.28
#